data_AF-A0AAF0TF96-F1
#
_entry.id   AF-A0AAF0TF96-F1
#
_cell.length_a   1.000
_cell.length_b   1.000
_cell.length_c   1.000
_cell.angle_alpha   90.00
_cell.angle_beta   90.00
_cell.angle_gamma   90.00
#
_symmetry.space_group_name_H-M   'P 1'
#
loop_
_entity.id
_entity.type
_entity.pdbx_description
1 polymer ?
#
loop_
_entity_poly.entity_id
_entity_poly.type
_entity_poly.pdbx_seq_one_letter_code
_entity_poly.pdbx_strand_id
1 'polypeptide(L)'
;MNVVEELQLAVIGKFSYGWPELNELRTLIPKQCKVKGDCKIGLLRNRYILIRFNLMKDYINMLSKSVHYITTKDGIAYQMRTFIYDTTFTSEKETTQVMAWISFPDLLPTFFA
;
A
#
# COMPACT_ATOMS: atom_id res chain seq x y z
N MET A 1 8.67 -19.18 14.41
CA MET A 1 7.80 -18.58 13.39
C MET A 1 7.98 -17.07 13.52
N ASN A 2 8.86 -16.48 12.70
CA ASN A 2 9.17 -15.05 12.80
C ASN A 2 7.94 -14.27 12.32
N VAL A 3 7.04 -13.94 13.25
CA VAL A 3 6.10 -12.84 13.08
C VAL A 3 7.02 -11.66 12.77
N VAL A 4 7.00 -11.16 11.53
CA VAL A 4 7.65 -9.89 11.24
C VAL A 4 6.76 -8.84 11.90
N GLU A 5 6.96 -8.68 13.21
CA GLU A 5 6.32 -7.67 14.02
C GLU A 5 6.49 -6.34 13.28
N GLU A 6 5.40 -5.59 13.16
CA GLU A 6 5.32 -4.29 12.46
C GLU A 6 5.10 -4.27 10.93
N LEU A 7 4.79 -5.36 10.21
CA LEU A 7 4.44 -5.27 8.76
C LEU A 7 2.97 -5.57 8.42
N GLN A 8 2.11 -5.75 9.41
CA GLN A 8 0.68 -6.07 9.21
C GLN A 8 -0.10 -4.98 8.44
N LEU A 9 0.31 -3.72 8.57
CA LEU A 9 -0.31 -2.56 7.90
C LEU A 9 0.61 -1.98 6.82
N ALA A 10 1.39 -2.84 6.16
CA ALA A 10 2.31 -2.44 5.11
C ALA A 10 1.68 -2.62 3.71
N VAL A 11 1.86 -1.61 2.87
CA VAL A 11 1.45 -1.59 1.47
C VAL A 11 2.68 -1.35 0.61
N ILE A 12 2.75 -2.05 -0.51
CA ILE A 12 3.79 -1.83 -1.52
C ILE A 12 3.25 -0.86 -2.56
N GLY A 13 3.96 0.25 -2.79
CA GLY A 13 3.68 1.18 -3.88
C GLY A 13 4.65 0.94 -5.04
N LYS A 14 4.14 0.59 -6.22
CA LYS A 14 4.93 0.43 -7.45
C LYS A 14 4.65 1.57 -8.42
N PHE A 15 5.68 2.30 -8.82
CA PHE A 15 5.54 3.32 -9.85
C PHE A 15 5.67 2.73 -11.25
N SER A 16 4.89 3.25 -12.21
CA SER A 16 4.85 2.72 -13.58
C SER A 16 5.93 3.31 -14.47
N TYR A 17 6.01 4.65 -14.56
CA TYR A 17 6.89 5.40 -15.44
C TYR A 17 7.63 6.50 -14.66
N GLY A 18 8.92 6.31 -14.41
CA GLY A 18 9.67 7.15 -13.47
C GLY A 18 9.09 7.09 -12.06
N TRP A 19 9.66 7.87 -11.15
CA TRP A 19 9.09 8.11 -9.82
C TRP A 19 9.70 9.36 -9.18
N PRO A 20 8.98 10.07 -8.31
CA PRO A 20 9.51 11.22 -7.58
C PRO A 20 10.62 10.83 -6.61
N GLU A 21 11.37 11.82 -6.11
CA GLU A 21 12.35 11.57 -5.05
C GLU A 21 11.67 11.03 -3.78
N LEU A 22 12.33 10.10 -3.08
CA LEU A 22 11.77 9.46 -1.89
C LEU A 22 11.35 10.46 -0.79
N ASN A 23 12.12 11.54 -0.61
CA ASN A 23 11.80 12.57 0.37
C ASN A 23 10.56 13.37 -0.02
N GLU A 24 10.35 13.59 -1.31
CA GLU A 24 9.13 14.22 -1.83
C GLU A 24 7.92 13.29 -1.58
N LEU A 25 8.07 11.99 -1.87
CA LEU A 25 7.02 10.99 -1.63
C LEU A 25 6.56 10.92 -0.18
N ARG A 26 7.49 11.02 0.77
CA ARG A 26 7.19 11.10 2.21
C ARG A 26 6.25 12.25 2.58
N THR A 27 6.27 13.32 1.79
CA THR A 27 5.41 14.50 2.00
C THR A 27 4.13 14.43 1.17
N LEU A 28 4.22 13.95 -0.08
CA LEU A 28 3.11 13.96 -1.03
C LEU A 28 2.10 12.86 -0.75
N ILE A 29 2.55 11.63 -0.47
CA ILE A 29 1.64 10.48 -0.28
C ILE A 29 0.68 10.71 0.89
N PRO A 30 1.12 11.11 2.10
CA PRO A 30 0.18 11.36 3.19
C PRO A 30 -0.87 12.42 2.85
N LYS A 31 -0.44 13.51 2.20
CA LYS A 31 -1.31 14.64 1.82
C LYS A 31 -2.31 14.26 0.73
N GLN A 32 -1.84 13.68 -0.36
CA GLN A 32 -2.67 13.39 -1.55
C GLN A 32 -3.56 12.16 -1.36
N CYS A 33 -3.08 11.15 -0.62
CA CYS A 33 -3.86 9.96 -0.29
C CYS A 33 -4.75 10.15 0.95
N LYS A 34 -4.77 11.36 1.54
CA LYS A 34 -5.61 11.72 2.70
C LYS A 34 -5.41 10.79 3.90
N VAL A 35 -4.16 10.43 4.16
CA VAL A 35 -3.76 9.60 5.30
C VAL A 35 -4.04 10.40 6.58
N LYS A 36 -4.75 9.79 7.53
CA LYS A 36 -5.18 10.48 8.76
C LYS A 36 -4.18 10.34 9.90
N GLY A 37 -3.55 9.18 10.02
CA GLY A 37 -2.49 8.92 10.99
C GLY A 37 -1.10 9.12 10.37
N ASP A 38 -0.09 8.78 11.16
CA ASP A 38 1.27 8.72 10.66
C ASP A 38 1.48 7.50 9.74
N CYS A 39 2.36 7.67 8.76
CA CYS A 39 2.89 6.57 7.98
C CYS A 39 4.40 6.71 7.77
N LYS A 40 5.08 5.57 7.69
CA LYS A 40 6.51 5.51 7.36
C LYS A 40 6.67 5.04 5.93
N ILE A 41 7.44 5.78 5.14
CA ILE A 41 7.69 5.45 3.73
C ILE A 41 9.19 5.20 3.53
N GLY A 42 9.50 4.01 3.05
CA GLY A 42 10.85 3.54 2.76
C GLY A 42 10.99 3.06 1.32
N LEU A 43 12.21 3.09 0.81
CA LEU A 43 12.55 2.46 -0.47
C LEU A 43 12.65 0.96 -0.24
N LEU A 44 11.97 0.16 -1.07
CA LEU A 44 12.11 -1.29 -1.05
C LEU A 44 13.16 -1.73 -2.07
N ARG A 45 12.93 -1.44 -3.36
CA ARG A 45 13.88 -1.70 -4.45
C ARG A 45 13.43 -0.97 -5.73
N ASN A 46 14.34 -0.29 -6.43
CA ASN A 46 14.04 0.38 -7.70
C ASN A 46 12.79 1.28 -7.61
N ARG A 47 11.74 1.03 -8.42
CA ARG A 47 10.47 1.77 -8.45
C ARG A 47 9.43 1.33 -7.40
N TYR A 48 9.85 0.53 -6.41
CA TYR A 48 9.00 0.02 -5.34
C TYR A 48 9.31 0.73 -4.02
N ILE A 49 8.27 1.25 -3.39
CA ILE A 49 8.30 1.79 -2.04
C ILE A 49 7.48 0.90 -1.10
N LEU A 50 7.86 0.89 0.17
CA LEU A 50 7.10 0.30 1.25
C LEU A 50 6.46 1.43 2.06
N ILE A 51 5.15 1.36 2.24
CA ILE A 51 4.35 2.31 3.01
C ILE A 51 3.78 1.57 4.20
N ARG A 52 4.22 1.93 5.41
CA ARG A 52 3.68 1.37 6.65
C ARG A 52 2.74 2.37 7.30
N PHE A 53 1.50 1.97 7.51
CA PHE A 53 0.51 2.78 8.23
C PHE A 53 0.48 2.44 9.71
N ASN A 54 0.17 3.43 10.54
CA ASN A 54 -0.15 3.19 11.95
C ASN A 54 -1.63 2.86 12.16
N LEU A 55 -2.53 3.28 11.25
CA LEU A 55 -3.97 3.08 11.37
C LEU A 55 -4.49 2.10 10.31
N MET A 56 -5.27 1.11 10.74
CA MET A 56 -5.94 0.16 9.84
C MET A 56 -6.85 0.87 8.83
N LYS A 57 -7.47 1.98 9.22
CA LYS A 57 -8.33 2.78 8.34
C LYS A 57 -7.56 3.35 7.14
N ASP A 58 -6.34 3.83 7.36
CA ASP A 58 -5.50 4.38 6.29
C ASP A 58 -4.97 3.27 5.38
N TYR A 59 -4.61 2.13 5.96
CA TYR A 59 -4.25 0.92 5.23
C TYR A 59 -5.37 0.47 4.29
N ILE A 60 -6.60 0.33 4.80
CA ILE A 60 -7.78 -0.04 3.99
C ILE A 60 -8.05 1.02 2.92
N ASN A 61 -7.98 2.31 3.26
CA ASN A 61 -8.22 3.39 2.31
C ASN A 61 -7.19 3.36 1.15
N MET A 62 -5.91 3.12 1.46
CA MET A 62 -4.84 3.00 0.46
C MET A 62 -5.04 1.78 -0.46
N LEU A 63 -5.57 0.66 0.05
CA LEU A 63 -5.84 -0.53 -0.75
C LEU A 63 -7.18 -0.50 -1.48
N SER A 64 -8.12 0.36 -1.06
CA SER A 64 -9.43 0.50 -1.70
C SER A 64 -9.34 0.99 -3.15
N LYS A 65 -8.25 1.66 -3.51
CA LYS A 65 -7.94 2.07 -4.87
C LYS A 65 -6.69 1.34 -5.33
N SER A 66 -6.77 0.64 -6.45
CA SER A 66 -5.61 -0.08 -7.02
C SER A 66 -4.57 0.85 -7.65
N VAL A 67 -4.98 2.08 -8.00
CA VAL A 67 -4.15 3.07 -8.70
C VAL A 67 -4.30 4.44 -8.04
N HIS A 68 -3.15 5.07 -7.79
CA HIS A 68 -3.00 6.41 -7.27
C HIS A 68 -2.16 7.22 -8.25
N TYR A 69 -2.44 8.52 -8.36
CA TYR A 69 -1.59 9.46 -9.08
C TYR A 69 -0.97 10.39 -8.07
N ILE A 70 0.35 10.39 -8.00
CA ILE A 70 1.12 11.27 -7.12
C ILE A 70 1.66 12.43 -7.95
N THR A 71 1.12 13.62 -7.73
CA THR A 71 1.51 14.82 -8.46
C THR A 71 2.62 15.55 -7.71
N THR A 72 3.74 15.78 -8.38
CA THR A 72 4.89 16.52 -7.85
C THR A 72 4.65 18.02 -7.88
N LYS A 73 5.51 18.79 -7.20
CA LYS A 73 5.43 20.26 -7.20
C LYS A 73 5.49 20.87 -8.61
N ASP A 74 6.21 20.20 -9.52
CA ASP A 74 6.37 20.63 -10.92
C ASP A 74 5.16 20.27 -11.80
N GLY A 75 4.09 19.73 -11.20
CA GLY A 75 2.86 19.36 -11.90
C GLY A 75 2.91 17.99 -12.61
N ILE A 76 4.03 17.28 -12.54
CA ILE A 76 4.18 15.95 -13.14
C ILE A 76 3.49 14.90 -12.27
N ALA A 77 2.56 14.14 -12.85
CA ALA A 77 1.81 13.09 -12.18
C ALA A 77 2.41 11.70 -12.44
N TYR A 78 2.73 10.99 -11.37
CA TYR A 78 3.30 9.64 -11.42
C TYR A 78 2.26 8.61 -11.00
N GLN A 79 2.03 7.62 -11.85
CA GLN A 79 1.11 6.53 -11.55
C GLN A 79 1.76 5.54 -10.58
N MET A 80 1.15 5.38 -9.41
CA MET A 80 1.50 4.41 -8.38
C MET A 80 0.40 3.35 -8.25
N ARG A 81 0.77 2.07 -8.33
CA ARG A 81 -0.12 0.94 -8.00
C ARG A 81 0.18 0.44 -6.60
N THR A 82 -0.85 0.06 -5.87
CA THR A 82 -0.74 -0.43 -4.49
C THR A 82 -0.99 -1.92 -4.41
N PHE A 83 -0.18 -2.63 -3.62
CA PHE A 83 -0.28 -4.06 -3.39
C PHE A 83 -0.20 -4.34 -1.90
N ILE A 84 -0.84 -5.43 -1.47
CA ILE A 84 -0.68 -5.95 -0.11
C ILE A 84 0.77 -6.42 0.04
N TYR A 85 1.41 -6.03 1.14
CA TYR A 85 2.71 -6.59 1.48
C TYR A 85 2.54 -8.03 1.99
N ASP A 86 3.35 -8.95 1.45
CA ASP A 86 3.49 -10.31 1.96
C ASP A 86 4.99 -10.64 2.09
N THR A 87 5.32 -11.50 3.05
CA THR A 87 6.66 -12.06 3.26
C THR A 87 7.21 -12.80 2.04
N THR A 88 6.33 -13.29 1.15
CA THR A 88 6.71 -13.93 -0.11
C THR A 88 6.91 -12.94 -1.27
N PHE A 89 6.71 -11.64 -1.03
CA PHE A 89 6.84 -10.63 -2.07
C PHE A 89 8.26 -10.63 -2.65
N THR A 90 8.34 -10.73 -3.97
CA THR A 90 9.59 -10.55 -4.70
C THR A 90 9.36 -9.54 -5.81
N SER A 91 10.29 -8.61 -6.02
CA SER A 91 10.14 -7.60 -7.09
C SER A 91 10.11 -8.22 -8.50
N GLU A 92 10.55 -9.47 -8.62
CA GLU A 92 10.62 -10.25 -9.85
C GLU A 92 9.35 -11.06 -10.11
N LYS A 93 8.57 -11.41 -9.07
CA LYS A 93 7.27 -12.07 -9.18
C LYS A 93 6.20 -11.16 -8.60
N GLU A 94 5.49 -10.46 -9.47
CA GLU A 94 4.37 -9.63 -9.08
C GLU A 94 3.19 -10.53 -8.73
N THR A 95 2.97 -10.78 -7.44
CA THR A 95 1.79 -11.52 -6.97
C THR A 95 0.60 -10.54 -6.96
N THR A 96 -0.35 -10.74 -7.87
CA THR A 96 -1.56 -9.92 -7.94
C THR A 96 -2.54 -10.32 -6.82
N GLN A 97 -2.21 -9.98 -5.57
CA GLN A 97 -3.15 -10.09 -4.46
C GLN A 97 -4.05 -8.84 -4.44
N VAL A 98 -5.36 -9.05 -4.34
CA VAL A 98 -6.37 -7.99 -4.27
C VAL A 98 -7.25 -8.20 -3.04
N MET A 99 -7.65 -7.11 -2.38
CA MET A 99 -8.69 -7.20 -1.35
C MET A 99 -10.05 -7.39 -2.02
N ALA A 100 -10.76 -8.44 -1.64
CA ALA A 100 -12.14 -8.67 -2.00
C ALA A 100 -13.02 -8.57 -0.75
N TRP A 101 -14.09 -7.78 -0.83
CA TRP A 101 -15.15 -7.81 0.18
C TRP A 101 -16.15 -8.89 -0.21
N ILE A 102 -16.25 -9.94 0.59
CA ILE A 102 -17.20 -11.02 0.38
C ILE A 102 -18.22 -11.00 1.53
N SER A 103 -19.50 -11.12 1.18
CA SER A 103 -20.59 -11.24 2.15
C SER A 103 -21.08 -12.68 2.14
N PHE A 104 -21.32 -13.23 3.32
CA PHE A 104 -21.91 -14.55 3.51
C PHE A 104 -23.20 -14.42 4.31
N PRO A 105 -24.30 -13.96 3.68
CA PRO A 105 -25.53 -13.62 4.40
C PRO A 105 -26.15 -14.79 5.16
N ASP A 106 -25.95 -16.02 4.67
CA ASP A 106 -26.59 -17.23 5.21
C ASP A 106 -25.60 -18.23 5.83
N LEU A 107 -24.32 -17.85 5.96
CA LEU A 107 -23.32 -18.74 6.55
C LEU A 107 -23.33 -18.58 8.08
N LEU A 108 -23.61 -19.68 8.79
CA LEU A 108 -23.64 -19.68 10.25
C LEU A 108 -22.26 -19.29 10.82
N PRO A 109 -22.19 -18.44 11.87
CA PRO A 109 -20.94 -18.04 12.51
C PRO A 109 -20.09 -19.23 13.02
N THR A 110 -20.72 -20.37 13.29
CA THR A 110 -20.06 -21.62 13.71
C THR A 110 -19.04 -22.15 12.70
N PHE A 111 -19.08 -21.72 11.44
CA PHE A 111 -18.11 -22.12 10.41
C PHE A 111 -16.81 -21.30 10.41
N PHE A 112 -16.68 -20.26 11.26
CA PHE A 112 -15.50 -19.40 11.36
C PHE A 112 -14.70 -19.58 12.67
N ALA A 113 -14.92 -20.67 13.40
CA ALA A 113 -14.30 -20.97 14.70
C ALA A 113 -12.79 -21.25 14.59
#